data_AF-L7L6Q9-F1
#
_entry.id   AF-L7L6Q9-F1
#
_cell.length_a   1.000
_cell.length_b   1.000
_cell.length_c   1.000
_cell.angle_alpha   90.00
_cell.angle_beta   90.00
_cell.angle_gamma   90.00
#
_symmetry.space_group_name_H-M   'P 1'
#
loop_
_entity.id
_entity.type
_entity.pdbx_description
1 polymer ?
#
loop_
_entity_poly.entity_id
_entity_poly.type
_entity_poly.pdbx_seq_one_letter_code
_entity_poly.pdbx_strand_id
1 'polypeptide(L)'
;MHDEGKPTIDPNDGASGGDQVAGAAASSDPGVGLAAIRALRTLADRLEDVQVANARSHGWSWQAIAEVLQVSRQAVHQKHSFREGARPDKGAAARGTDSADEAGKDGNHV
;
A
#
# COMPACT_ATOMS: atom_id res chain seq x y z
N MET A 1 -19.49 36.59 39.18
CA MET A 1 -18.41 37.29 38.47
C MET A 1 -17.36 36.24 38.11
N HIS A 2 -17.25 35.96 36.81
CA HIS A 2 -16.35 35.03 36.10
C HIS A 2 -16.59 33.55 36.47
N ASP A 3 -17.26 32.71 35.68
CA ASP A 3 -17.14 32.44 34.23
C ASP A 3 -15.70 32.56 33.73
N GLU A 4 -14.97 31.45 33.80
CA GLU A 4 -13.83 31.17 32.93
C GLU A 4 -13.89 29.66 32.64
N GLY A 5 -14.62 29.32 31.59
CA GLY A 5 -14.65 27.98 31.03
C GLY A 5 -13.21 27.53 30.74
N LYS A 6 -12.78 26.48 31.44
CA LYS A 6 -11.59 25.73 31.03
C LYS A 6 -11.82 25.34 29.56
N PRO A 7 -10.94 25.69 28.61
CA PRO A 7 -11.05 25.14 27.27
C PRO A 7 -10.84 23.64 27.41
N THR A 8 -11.93 22.90 27.44
CA THR A 8 -11.92 21.49 27.09
C THR A 8 -11.55 21.50 25.62
N ILE A 9 -10.25 21.41 25.34
CA ILE A 9 -9.77 21.06 24.03
C ILE A 9 -10.22 19.61 23.87
N ASP A 10 -11.35 19.44 23.19
CA ASP A 10 -11.90 18.13 22.93
C ASP A 10 -10.87 17.35 22.10
N PRO A 11 -10.53 16.10 22.46
CA PRO A 11 -9.52 15.30 21.77
C PRO A 11 -9.90 14.88 20.33
N ASN A 12 -10.93 15.50 19.75
CA ASN A 12 -11.54 15.13 18.47
C ASN A 12 -11.80 16.32 17.51
N ASP A 13 -11.29 17.53 17.79
CA ASP A 13 -11.50 18.73 16.95
C ASP A 13 -10.79 18.69 15.57
N GLY A 14 -10.12 17.59 15.25
CA GLY A 14 -9.62 17.33 13.91
C GLY A 14 -10.20 16.01 13.43
N ALA A 15 -11.27 16.05 12.64
CA ALA A 15 -11.64 14.92 11.80
C ALA A 15 -10.35 14.42 11.14
N SER A 16 -9.90 13.23 11.51
CA SER A 16 -8.64 12.66 11.03
C SER A 16 -8.64 12.80 9.51
N GLY A 17 -7.54 13.25 8.88
CA GLY A 17 -7.56 13.60 7.44
C GLY A 17 -8.17 12.52 6.53
N GLY A 18 -8.14 11.25 6.93
CA GLY A 18 -8.86 10.15 6.26
C GLY A 18 -10.39 10.27 6.30
N ASP A 19 -10.98 10.69 7.42
CA ASP A 19 -12.42 10.91 7.58
C ASP A 19 -12.91 12.10 6.73
N GLN A 20 -12.08 13.15 6.62
CA GLN A 20 -12.35 14.27 5.71
C GLN A 20 -12.34 13.84 4.24
N VAL A 21 -11.37 13.00 3.84
CA VAL A 21 -11.30 12.48 2.47
C VAL A 21 -12.44 11.49 2.19
N ALA A 22 -12.84 10.68 3.18
CA ALA A 22 -14.01 9.81 3.07
C ALA A 22 -15.31 10.61 2.91
N GLY A 23 -15.50 11.67 3.71
CA GLY A 23 -16.60 12.61 3.57
C GLY A 23 -16.62 13.30 2.20
N ALA A 24 -15.46 13.74 1.70
CA ALA A 24 -15.33 14.34 0.37
C ALA A 24 -15.65 13.33 -0.76
N ALA A 25 -15.29 12.06 -0.60
CA ALA A 25 -15.62 11.01 -1.58
C ALA A 25 -17.12 10.73 -1.67
N ALA A 26 -17.88 10.99 -0.60
CA ALA A 26 -19.34 10.89 -0.55
C ALA A 26 -20.06 12.19 -0.98
N SER A 27 -19.33 13.21 -1.42
CA SER A 27 -19.91 14.48 -1.86
C SER A 27 -20.88 14.29 -3.02
N SER A 28 -21.98 15.06 -3.01
CA SER A 28 -22.90 15.13 -4.15
C SER A 28 -22.33 15.91 -5.34
N ASP A 29 -21.23 16.65 -5.15
CA ASP A 29 -20.45 17.24 -6.23
C ASP A 29 -19.49 16.18 -6.82
N PRO A 30 -19.68 15.76 -8.09
CA PRO A 30 -18.83 14.77 -8.72
C PRO A 30 -17.36 15.17 -8.81
N GLY A 31 -17.05 16.47 -8.92
CA GLY A 31 -15.68 16.97 -8.98
C GLY A 31 -14.93 16.73 -7.66
N VAL A 32 -15.59 17.03 -6.55
CA VAL A 32 -15.07 16.80 -5.19
C VAL A 32 -14.92 15.31 -4.92
N GLY A 33 -15.94 14.51 -5.26
CA GLY A 33 -15.90 13.06 -5.10
C GLY A 33 -14.76 12.40 -5.88
N LEU A 34 -14.59 12.74 -7.16
CA LEU A 34 -13.52 12.19 -8.00
C LEU A 34 -12.12 12.62 -7.53
N ALA A 35 -11.95 13.85 -7.07
CA ALA A 35 -10.68 14.32 -6.50
C ALA A 35 -10.31 13.53 -5.22
N ALA A 36 -11.28 13.28 -4.35
CA ALA A 36 -11.08 12.47 -3.15
C ALA A 36 -10.74 11.01 -3.48
N ILE A 37 -11.47 10.39 -4.42
CA ILE A 37 -11.18 9.03 -4.90
C ILE A 37 -9.76 8.93 -5.47
N ARG A 38 -9.31 9.94 -6.24
CA ARG A 38 -7.93 10.00 -6.76
C ARG A 38 -6.91 10.05 -5.62
N ALA A 39 -7.16 10.86 -4.59
CA ALA A 39 -6.29 10.96 -3.43
C ALA A 39 -6.21 9.63 -2.67
N LEU A 40 -7.35 8.96 -2.45
CA LEU A 40 -7.41 7.64 -1.82
C LEU A 40 -6.64 6.58 -2.60
N ARG A 41 -6.82 6.51 -3.93
CA ARG A 41 -6.06 5.58 -4.78
C ARG A 41 -4.56 5.81 -4.68
N THR A 42 -4.14 7.07 -4.71
CA THR A 42 -2.71 7.44 -4.58
C THR A 42 -2.14 7.01 -3.22
N LEU A 43 -2.92 7.17 -2.14
CA LEU A 43 -2.52 6.73 -0.81
C LEU A 43 -2.47 5.21 -0.72
N ALA A 44 -3.49 4.52 -1.23
CA ALA A 44 -3.56 3.07 -1.27
C ALA A 44 -2.37 2.47 -2.04
N ASP A 45 -2.00 3.03 -3.19
CA ASP A 45 -0.85 2.59 -3.97
C ASP A 45 0.45 2.68 -3.15
N ARG A 46 0.68 3.80 -2.45
CA ARG A 46 1.88 3.98 -1.62
C ARG A 46 1.91 3.01 -0.44
N LEU A 47 0.77 2.77 0.20
CA LEU A 47 0.67 1.82 1.31
C LEU A 47 0.89 0.39 0.83
N GLU A 48 0.31 0.02 -0.30
CA GLU A 48 0.54 -1.29 -0.93
C GLU A 48 2.05 -1.50 -1.17
N ASP A 49 2.75 -0.51 -1.72
CA ASP A 49 4.19 -0.60 -1.95
C ASP A 49 5.01 -0.88 -0.68
N VAL A 50 4.68 -0.20 0.42
CA VAL A 50 5.31 -0.40 1.72
C VAL A 50 5.00 -1.81 2.24
N GLN A 51 3.75 -2.24 2.14
CA GLN A 51 3.32 -3.53 2.66
C GLN A 51 3.84 -4.71 1.82
N VAL A 52 3.98 -4.56 0.50
CA VAL A 52 4.62 -5.55 -0.37
C VAL A 52 6.09 -5.70 0.00
N ALA A 53 6.82 -4.59 0.18
CA ALA A 53 8.21 -4.64 0.61
C ALA A 53 8.36 -5.31 1.99
N ASN A 54 7.48 -4.98 2.93
CA ASN A 54 7.42 -5.63 4.24
C ASN A 54 7.12 -7.13 4.11
N ALA A 55 6.13 -7.55 3.31
CA ALA A 55 5.81 -8.96 3.13
C ALA A 55 7.00 -9.74 2.52
N ARG A 56 7.68 -9.16 1.53
CA ARG A 56 8.90 -9.72 0.95
C ARG A 56 10.04 -9.83 1.97
N SER A 57 10.22 -8.85 2.84
CA SER A 57 11.24 -8.91 3.90
C SER A 57 10.93 -9.97 4.97
N HIS A 58 9.66 -10.33 5.13
CA HIS A 58 9.19 -11.42 6.00
C HIS A 58 9.16 -12.79 5.28
N GLY A 59 9.71 -12.88 4.06
CA GLY A 59 9.83 -14.13 3.31
C GLY A 59 8.55 -14.60 2.62
N TRP A 60 7.50 -13.78 2.53
CA TRP A 60 6.26 -14.16 1.84
C TRP A 60 6.51 -14.33 0.35
N SER A 61 5.94 -15.37 -0.26
CA SER A 61 6.03 -15.59 -1.71
C SER A 61 5.22 -14.53 -2.47
N TRP A 62 5.61 -14.26 -3.72
CA TRP A 62 4.85 -13.38 -4.61
C TRP A 62 3.42 -13.85 -4.84
N GLN A 63 3.18 -15.17 -4.79
CA GLN A 63 1.85 -15.73 -4.89
C GLN A 63 1.00 -15.41 -3.66
N ALA A 64 1.53 -15.57 -2.45
CA ALA A 64 0.81 -15.25 -1.21
C ALA A 64 0.41 -13.78 -1.14
N ILE A 65 1.28 -12.88 -1.60
CA ILE A 65 0.99 -11.44 -1.69
C ILE A 65 -0.13 -11.17 -2.72
N ALA A 66 -0.05 -11.79 -3.89
CA ALA A 66 -1.04 -11.63 -4.95
C ALA A 66 -2.44 -12.15 -4.55
N GLU A 67 -2.49 -13.26 -3.82
CA GLU A 67 -3.72 -13.81 -3.24
C GLU A 67 -4.37 -12.82 -2.27
N VAL A 68 -3.61 -12.16 -1.39
CA VAL A 68 -4.17 -11.13 -0.49
C VAL A 68 -4.66 -9.90 -1.25
N LEU A 69 -3.90 -9.44 -2.25
CA LEU A 69 -4.25 -8.28 -3.06
C LEU A 69 -5.34 -8.57 -4.11
N GLN A 70 -5.77 -9.83 -4.26
CA GLN A 70 -6.78 -10.26 -5.24
C GLN A 70 -6.42 -9.83 -6.69
N VAL A 71 -5.13 -9.84 -7.00
CA VAL A 71 -4.59 -9.54 -8.34
C VAL A 71 -3.76 -10.73 -8.82
N SER A 72 -3.47 -10.78 -10.12
CA SER A 72 -2.57 -11.82 -10.62
C SER A 72 -1.14 -11.60 -10.14
N ARG A 73 -0.40 -12.69 -9.90
CA ARG A 73 1.05 -12.65 -9.57
C ARG A 73 1.84 -11.79 -10.56
N GLN A 74 1.51 -11.91 -11.85
CA GLN A 74 2.15 -11.13 -12.92
C GLN A 74 1.88 -9.63 -12.80
N ALA A 75 0.66 -9.23 -12.40
CA ALA A 75 0.32 -7.83 -12.19
C ALA A 75 1.09 -7.22 -11.01
N VAL A 76 1.22 -7.95 -9.89
CA VAL A 76 2.05 -7.53 -8.75
C VAL A 76 3.51 -7.40 -9.17
N HIS A 77 4.06 -8.44 -9.82
CA HIS A 77 5.45 -8.43 -10.23
C HIS A 77 5.76 -7.28 -11.20
N GLN A 78 4.94 -7.07 -12.24
CA GLN A 78 5.10 -5.95 -13.16
C GLN A 78 5.03 -4.58 -12.47
N LYS A 79 4.09 -4.39 -11.53
CA LYS A 79 3.94 -3.12 -10.77
C LYS A 79 5.17 -2.82 -9.90
N HIS A 80 5.72 -3.82 -9.22
CA HIS A 80 6.79 -3.63 -8.24
C HIS A 80 8.20 -3.74 -8.84
N SER A 81 8.45 -4.63 -9.80
CA SER A 81 9.75 -4.72 -10.47
C SER A 81 10.13 -3.44 -11.23
N PHE A 82 9.16 -2.74 -11.80
CA PHE A 82 9.40 -1.45 -12.47
C PHE A 82 9.77 -0.32 -11.49
N ARG A 83 9.25 -0.36 -10.25
CA ARG A 83 9.52 0.65 -9.22
C ARG A 83 10.83 0.43 -8.49
N GLU A 84 11.27 -0.82 -8.34
CA GLU A 84 12.59 -1.17 -7.78
C GLU A 84 13.75 -0.83 -8.73
N GLY A 85 13.54 -0.94 -10.05
CA GLY A 85 14.54 -0.58 -11.07
C GLY A 85 14.82 0.92 -11.23
N ALA A 86 14.01 1.81 -10.63
CA ALA A 86 14.13 3.26 -10.80
C ALA A 86 15.12 3.95 -9.83
N ARG A 87 15.96 3.18 -9.10
CA ARG A 87 17.05 3.73 -8.28
C ARG A 87 18.41 3.43 -8.94
N PRO A 88 18.99 4.34 -9.73
CA PRO A 88 20.37 4.19 -10.18
C PRO A 88 21.32 4.68 -9.08
N ASP A 89 21.80 3.76 -8.25
CA ASP A 89 23.03 3.98 -7.48
C ASP A 89 24.17 3.13 -8.07
N LYS A 90 25.30 3.80 -8.27
CA LYS A 90 26.48 3.28 -8.94
C LYS A 90 27.22 2.30 -8.03
N GLY A 91 27.35 1.06 -8.51
CA GLY A 91 28.54 0.26 -8.32
C GLY A 91 28.49 -0.79 -7.22
N ALA A 92 28.13 -2.02 -7.59
CA ALA A 92 28.79 -3.23 -7.09
C ALA A 92 28.47 -4.39 -8.02
N ALA A 93 29.51 -4.98 -8.58
CA ALA A 93 29.44 -6.23 -9.32
C ALA A 93 29.14 -7.39 -8.36
N ALA A 94 28.12 -8.20 -8.66
CA ALA A 94 28.09 -9.62 -8.32
C ALA A 94 27.08 -10.36 -9.20
N ARG A 95 27.54 -11.46 -9.77
CA ARG A 95 26.80 -12.43 -10.58
C ARG A 95 25.86 -13.22 -9.67
N GLY A 96 24.69 -13.56 -10.20
CA GLY A 96 23.75 -14.49 -9.58
C GLY A 96 22.44 -14.47 -10.34
N THR A 97 22.36 -15.25 -11.41
CA THR A 97 21.10 -15.56 -12.08
C THR A 97 20.26 -16.40 -11.12
N ASP A 98 19.17 -15.85 -10.61
CA ASP A 98 18.08 -16.61 -9.99
C ASP A 98 16.98 -16.72 -11.06
N SER A 99 17.20 -17.50 -12.12
CA SER A 99 17.03 -18.95 -12.20
C SER A 99 15.70 -19.40 -11.60
N ALA A 100 14.65 -19.23 -12.42
CA ALA A 100 13.46 -20.07 -12.48
C ALA A 100 12.92 -20.55 -11.12
N ASP A 101 11.98 -19.78 -10.57
CA ASP A 101 11.03 -20.20 -9.54
C ASP A 101 10.54 -21.63 -9.84
N GLU A 102 11.07 -22.56 -9.06
CA GLU A 102 11.02 -24.00 -9.27
C GLU A 102 9.59 -24.53 -9.38
N ALA A 103 9.37 -25.29 -10.44
CA ALA A 103 8.28 -26.23 -10.53
C ALA A 103 8.64 -27.52 -9.76
N GLY A 104 8.01 -27.74 -8.61
CA GLY A 104 7.55 -29.07 -8.20
C GLY A 104 8.16 -29.73 -6.97
N LYS A 105 7.29 -30.53 -6.31
CA LYS A 105 7.47 -31.45 -5.16
C LYS A 105 7.50 -30.77 -3.81
N ASP A 106 6.41 -30.84 -3.05
CA ASP A 106 5.93 -32.01 -2.28
C ASP A 106 4.45 -31.78 -1.86
N GLY A 107 3.52 -32.73 -1.88
CA GLY A 107 3.64 -34.11 -1.43
C GLY A 107 3.05 -34.26 -0.03
N ASN A 108 1.70 -34.30 0.07
CA ASN A 108 0.92 -35.02 1.09
C ASN A 108 1.08 -34.67 2.60
N HIS A 109 -0.02 -34.19 3.21
CA HIS A 109 -0.49 -34.77 4.48
C HIS A 109 -2.01 -34.59 4.71
N VAL A 110 -2.68 -35.74 4.74
CA VAL A 110 -3.94 -36.18 5.41
C VAL A 110 -5.26 -35.43 5.22
#